data_AF-A0A2V8V713-F1
#
_entry.id   AF-A0A2V8V713-F1
#
_cell.length_a   1.000
_cell.length_b   1.000
_cell.length_c   1.000
_cell.angle_alpha   90.00
_cell.angle_beta   90.00
_cell.angle_gamma   90.00
#
_symmetry.space_group_name_H-M   'P 1'
#
loop_
_entity.id
_entity.type
_entity.pdbx_description
1 polymer ?
#
loop_
_entity_poly.entity_id
_entity_poly.type
_entity_poly.pdbx_seq_one_letter_code
_entity_poly.pdbx_strand_id
1 'polypeptide(L)'
;MMISGRFKKTESPQRKLLCCLRDSIQSRFLRRTALLIACSSCAAAQEPPAKELLARALHLADLYNWADAAPVFTEAEKLFARAGDQRNTLYAGLGRIPSNIEREQQALPMVSAQLAEALEDDPLLQNDKELRMFCLIVKGDIDTETNTGAMRQDWEQVQILARDLGDTKWQYPPSHNSA
;
A
#
# COMPACT_ATOMS: atom_id res chain seq x y z
N MET A 1 -62.14 30.15 -12.02
CA MET A 1 -61.90 28.88 -12.75
C MET A 1 -61.02 29.18 -13.97
N MET A 2 -60.32 28.18 -14.51
CA MET A 2 -59.17 28.33 -15.44
C MET A 2 -59.54 28.82 -16.85
N ILE A 3 -58.55 29.37 -17.58
CA ILE A 3 -58.49 29.40 -19.06
C ILE A 3 -57.05 29.02 -19.49
N SER A 4 -56.88 28.34 -20.63
CA SER A 4 -55.61 27.74 -21.10
C SER A 4 -55.41 27.89 -22.63
N GLY A 5 -54.17 27.72 -23.11
CA GLY A 5 -53.79 27.65 -24.54
C GLY A 5 -53.31 28.97 -25.15
N ARG A 6 -52.05 29.25 -25.54
CA ARG A 6 -50.84 28.51 -25.99
C ARG A 6 -50.78 28.19 -27.50
N PHE A 7 -50.01 28.97 -28.28
CA PHE A 7 -48.78 28.55 -29.00
C PHE A 7 -48.18 29.68 -29.88
N LYS A 8 -46.86 29.69 -30.07
CA LYS A 8 -46.13 30.47 -31.11
C LYS A 8 -45.17 29.52 -31.84
N LYS A 9 -44.99 29.67 -33.16
CA LYS A 9 -43.67 29.72 -33.82
C LYS A 9 -43.72 30.15 -35.29
N THR A 10 -42.55 30.51 -35.81
CA THR A 10 -42.30 31.21 -37.09
C THR A 10 -41.11 30.62 -37.84
N GLU A 11 -41.20 30.58 -39.17
CA GLU A 11 -40.16 30.28 -40.20
C GLU A 11 -40.79 30.59 -41.58
N SER A 12 -40.12 30.74 -42.74
CA SER A 12 -38.69 30.78 -43.13
C SER A 12 -38.57 31.50 -44.49
N PRO A 13 -37.40 32.01 -44.92
CA PRO A 13 -37.11 32.01 -46.36
C PRO A 13 -35.72 31.47 -46.72
N GLN A 14 -35.67 30.21 -47.14
CA GLN A 14 -34.61 29.64 -47.95
C GLN A 14 -34.79 30.06 -49.43
N ARG A 15 -33.73 30.56 -50.10
CA ARG A 15 -33.37 30.32 -51.54
C ARG A 15 -32.33 31.31 -52.09
N LYS A 16 -31.52 30.83 -53.04
CA LYS A 16 -30.40 31.48 -53.77
C LYS A 16 -29.17 31.70 -52.87
N LEU A 17 -27.94 31.26 -53.21
CA LEU A 17 -27.35 30.64 -54.41
C LEU A 17 -26.45 29.47 -53.91
N LEU A 18 -26.26 28.29 -54.52
CA LEU A 18 -26.36 27.84 -55.92
C LEU A 18 -25.70 28.77 -56.94
N CYS A 19 -24.35 28.75 -56.98
CA CYS A 19 -23.54 28.74 -58.21
C CYS A 19 -22.03 28.76 -57.90
N CYS A 20 -21.45 27.60 -57.57
CA CYS A 20 -20.07 27.27 -57.97
C CYS A 20 -19.91 25.75 -58.02
N LEU A 21 -19.77 25.23 -59.24
CA LEU A 21 -19.04 24.03 -59.67
C LEU A 21 -18.80 22.96 -58.59
N ARG A 22 -19.46 21.79 -58.60
CA ARG A 22 -19.32 20.76 -59.64
C ARG A 22 -17.88 20.67 -60.15
N ASP A 23 -17.04 19.92 -59.44
CA ASP A 23 -16.30 18.78 -60.00
C ASP A 23 -15.52 18.01 -58.90
N SER A 24 -14.99 16.85 -59.28
CA SER A 24 -14.09 15.98 -58.49
C SER A 24 -14.69 15.24 -57.28
N ILE A 25 -15.63 14.35 -57.60
CA ILE A 25 -15.79 13.07 -56.89
C ILE A 25 -14.43 12.35 -56.81
N GLN A 26 -14.09 11.81 -55.63
CA GLN A 26 -12.89 11.02 -55.28
C GLN A 26 -11.52 11.71 -55.24
N SER A 27 -10.66 11.19 -54.35
CA SER A 27 -9.30 11.67 -53.99
C SER A 27 -9.28 13.10 -53.42
N ARG A 28 -9.09 13.30 -52.10
CA ARG A 28 -7.90 12.87 -51.35
C ARG A 28 -8.21 12.51 -49.89
N PHE A 29 -7.56 11.44 -49.46
CA PHE A 29 -7.49 10.91 -48.10
C PHE A 29 -7.13 11.95 -47.01
N LEU A 30 -7.63 11.68 -45.80
CA LEU A 30 -7.07 12.04 -44.48
C LEU A 30 -6.52 13.47 -44.26
N ARG A 31 -7.28 14.28 -43.52
CA ARG A 31 -6.80 15.30 -42.55
C ARG A 31 -7.86 15.47 -41.45
N ARG A 32 -7.95 14.48 -40.55
CA ARG A 32 -7.46 14.57 -39.14
C ARG A 32 -8.28 15.57 -38.29
N THR A 33 -9.46 15.15 -37.82
CA THR A 33 -9.71 14.50 -36.50
C THR A 33 -9.60 15.45 -35.30
N ALA A 34 -10.70 15.61 -34.57
CA ALA A 34 -10.77 16.41 -33.34
C ALA A 34 -9.89 15.83 -32.23
N LEU A 35 -9.20 16.70 -31.49
CA LEU A 35 -8.35 16.33 -30.36
C LEU A 35 -9.10 16.54 -29.03
N LEU A 36 -9.99 15.61 -28.70
CA LEU A 36 -10.36 15.35 -27.32
C LEU A 36 -9.32 14.36 -26.76
N ILE A 37 -8.36 14.84 -25.99
CA ILE A 37 -7.52 13.99 -25.14
C ILE A 37 -7.67 14.52 -23.71
N ALA A 38 -8.23 13.68 -22.85
CA ALA A 38 -8.33 13.97 -21.43
C ALA A 38 -6.91 14.03 -20.83
N CYS A 39 -6.62 15.09 -20.08
CA CYS A 39 -5.51 15.10 -19.13
C CYS A 39 -5.84 14.25 -17.88
N SER A 40 -6.30 13.01 -18.09
CA SER A 40 -6.09 11.95 -17.13
C SER A 40 -4.61 11.57 -17.22
N SER A 41 -3.76 12.39 -16.60
CA SER A 41 -2.39 12.02 -16.29
C SER A 41 -2.45 10.85 -15.32
N CYS A 42 -2.55 9.64 -15.88
CA CYS A 42 -2.38 8.41 -15.15
C CYS A 42 -1.01 8.48 -14.47
N ALA A 43 -0.99 8.60 -13.15
CA ALA A 43 0.22 8.50 -12.35
C ALA A 43 0.72 7.06 -12.44
N ALA A 44 1.45 6.76 -13.52
CA ALA A 44 1.94 5.43 -13.82
C ALA A 44 3.05 5.06 -12.82
N ALA A 45 2.64 4.38 -11.76
CA ALA A 45 3.44 3.52 -10.88
C ALA A 45 4.95 3.80 -10.81
N GLN A 46 5.36 4.74 -9.95
CA GLN A 46 6.73 4.76 -9.41
C GLN A 46 6.88 3.71 -8.29
N GLU A 47 6.66 2.44 -8.65
CA GLU A 47 6.79 1.28 -7.77
C GLU A 47 8.05 0.42 -7.99
N PRO A 48 9.24 1.04 -8.20
CA PRO A 48 10.50 0.42 -7.79
C PRO A 48 11.05 0.84 -6.41
N PRO A 49 11.30 2.13 -6.11
CA PRO A 49 12.26 2.49 -5.04
C PRO A 49 11.78 2.18 -3.62
N ALA A 50 10.49 2.38 -3.31
CA ALA A 50 9.98 2.13 -1.96
C ALA A 50 9.96 0.62 -1.62
N LYS A 51 9.53 -0.21 -2.59
CA LYS A 51 9.54 -1.67 -2.46
C LYS A 51 10.95 -2.26 -2.44
N GLU A 52 11.87 -1.73 -3.24
CA GLU A 52 13.29 -2.10 -3.19
C GLU A 52 13.93 -1.77 -1.84
N LEU A 53 13.62 -0.60 -1.25
CA LEU A 53 14.07 -0.24 0.09
C LEU A 53 13.47 -1.18 1.16
N LEU A 54 12.18 -1.48 1.11
CA LEU A 54 11.55 -2.44 2.04
C LEU A 54 12.19 -3.83 1.94
N ALA A 55 12.37 -4.36 0.72
CA ALA A 55 13.02 -5.64 0.49
C ALA A 55 14.47 -5.65 1.00
N ARG A 56 15.22 -4.55 0.82
CA ARG A 56 16.57 -4.39 1.37
C ARG A 56 16.58 -4.32 2.90
N ALA A 57 15.62 -3.64 3.50
CA ALA A 57 15.50 -3.55 4.96
C ALA A 57 15.17 -4.91 5.59
N LEU A 58 14.21 -5.64 4.99
CA LEU A 58 13.88 -7.02 5.37
C LEU A 58 15.08 -7.96 5.20
N HIS A 59 15.85 -7.84 4.13
CA HIS A 59 17.07 -8.64 3.96
C HIS A 59 18.15 -8.35 5.02
N LEU A 60 18.29 -7.09 5.46
CA LEU A 60 19.21 -6.72 6.55
C LEU A 60 18.70 -7.25 7.91
N ALA A 61 17.40 -7.15 8.18
CA ALA A 61 16.75 -7.72 9.36
C ALA A 61 16.90 -9.26 9.43
N ASP A 62 16.76 -9.95 8.30
CA ASP A 62 16.97 -11.40 8.17
C ASP A 62 18.42 -11.84 8.47
N LEU A 63 19.37 -10.93 8.38
CA LEU A 63 20.77 -11.11 8.77
C LEU A 63 21.05 -10.60 10.19
N TYR A 64 20.01 -10.32 10.99
CA TYR A 64 20.04 -9.70 12.32
C TYR A 64 20.74 -8.31 12.35
N ASN A 65 20.96 -7.68 11.20
CA ASN A 65 21.59 -6.37 11.09
C ASN A 65 20.55 -5.24 11.22
N TRP A 66 19.94 -5.17 12.40
CA TRP A 66 18.88 -4.21 12.71
C TRP A 66 19.37 -2.75 12.68
N ALA A 67 20.64 -2.50 13.03
CA ALA A 67 21.24 -1.18 13.01
C ALA A 67 21.28 -0.58 11.58
N ASP A 68 21.65 -1.37 10.57
CA ASP A 68 21.62 -0.94 9.17
C ASP A 68 20.20 -1.03 8.56
N ALA A 69 19.33 -1.92 9.05
CA ALA A 69 17.95 -2.03 8.58
C ALA A 69 17.10 -0.81 8.94
N ALA A 70 17.26 -0.27 10.15
CA ALA A 70 16.47 0.84 10.70
C ALA A 70 16.36 2.09 9.79
N PRO A 71 17.46 2.69 9.28
CA PRO A 71 17.37 3.83 8.38
C PRO A 71 16.71 3.49 7.04
N VAL A 72 16.80 2.22 6.59
CA VAL A 72 16.21 1.77 5.34
C VAL A 72 14.69 1.58 5.48
N PHE A 73 14.24 0.96 6.56
CA PHE A 73 12.81 0.93 6.94
C PHE A 73 12.24 2.35 7.07
N THR A 74 12.96 3.23 7.77
CA THR A 74 12.55 4.63 7.98
C THR A 74 12.36 5.40 6.67
N GLU A 75 13.16 5.14 5.64
CA GLU A 75 12.98 5.80 4.33
C GLU A 75 11.87 5.13 3.50
N ALA A 76 11.74 3.79 3.55
CA ALA A 76 10.63 3.08 2.92
C ALA A 76 9.27 3.56 3.48
N GLU A 77 9.14 3.67 4.81
CA GLU A 77 7.96 4.17 5.53
C GLU A 77 7.52 5.54 4.99
N LYS A 78 8.46 6.50 4.88
CA LYS A 78 8.18 7.84 4.35
C LYS A 78 7.72 7.83 2.89
N LEU A 79 8.27 6.95 2.06
CA LEU A 79 7.90 6.87 0.65
C LEU A 79 6.50 6.25 0.47
N PHE A 80 6.18 5.18 1.19
CA PHE A 80 4.83 4.59 1.20
C PHE A 80 3.80 5.58 1.74
N ALA A 81 4.11 6.30 2.83
CA ALA A 81 3.21 7.31 3.40
C ALA A 81 2.92 8.45 2.41
N ARG A 82 3.93 8.90 1.64
CA ARG A 82 3.76 9.89 0.56
C ARG A 82 2.95 9.36 -0.62
N ALA A 83 3.03 8.06 -0.91
CA ALA A 83 2.26 7.39 -1.96
C ALA A 83 0.82 7.05 -1.54
N GLY A 84 0.50 7.11 -0.24
CA GLY A 84 -0.78 6.67 0.31
C GLY A 84 -0.90 5.16 0.51
N ASP A 85 0.19 4.41 0.39
CA ASP A 85 0.23 2.96 0.62
C ASP A 85 0.27 2.67 2.13
N GLN A 86 -0.90 2.67 2.76
CA GLN A 86 -1.04 2.45 4.20
C GLN A 86 -0.48 1.09 4.66
N ARG A 87 -0.66 0.04 3.83
CA ARG A 87 -0.22 -1.32 4.14
C ARG A 87 1.30 -1.39 4.26
N ASN A 88 2.03 -0.90 3.28
CA ASN A 88 3.49 -0.95 3.31
C ASN A 88 4.10 0.18 4.17
N THR A 89 3.36 1.25 4.46
CA THR A 89 3.72 2.19 5.53
C THR A 89 3.77 1.49 6.89
N LEU A 90 2.71 0.74 7.25
CA LEU A 90 2.66 -0.01 8.51
C LEU A 90 3.74 -1.11 8.56
N TYR A 91 3.97 -1.83 7.46
CA TYR A 91 5.05 -2.85 7.37
C TYR A 91 6.42 -2.25 7.68
N ALA A 92 6.77 -1.12 7.02
CA ALA A 92 8.03 -0.45 7.25
C ALA A 92 8.15 0.12 8.66
N GLY A 93 7.05 0.66 9.21
CA GLY A 93 6.98 1.16 10.59
C GLY A 93 7.23 0.06 11.64
N LEU A 94 6.63 -1.13 11.46
CA LEU A 94 6.88 -2.31 12.32
C LEU A 94 8.35 -2.74 12.29
N GLY A 95 8.98 -2.76 11.10
CA GLY A 95 10.38 -3.15 10.92
C GLY A 95 11.39 -2.22 11.59
N ARG A 96 10.97 -0.98 11.91
CA ARG A 96 11.77 0.01 12.66
C ARG A 96 11.75 -0.21 14.18
N ILE A 97 10.87 -1.07 14.70
CA ILE A 97 10.77 -1.29 16.15
C ILE A 97 11.94 -2.14 16.69
N PRO A 98 12.31 -3.31 16.10
CA PRO A 98 13.37 -4.14 16.65
C PRO A 98 14.74 -3.45 16.78
N SER A 99 15.06 -2.51 15.88
CA SER A 99 16.31 -1.76 15.92
C SER A 99 16.50 -0.84 17.13
N ASN A 100 15.43 -0.59 17.90
CA ASN A 100 15.49 0.24 19.10
C ASN A 100 15.56 -0.58 20.39
N ILE A 101 15.38 -1.91 20.34
CA ILE A 101 15.16 -2.76 21.52
C ILE A 101 16.28 -2.62 22.57
N GLU A 102 17.54 -2.70 22.15
CA GLU A 102 18.71 -2.57 23.04
C GLU A 102 18.81 -1.20 23.72
N ARG A 103 18.35 -0.14 23.04
CA ARG A 103 18.45 1.26 23.51
C ARG A 103 17.27 1.64 24.41
N GLU A 104 16.11 1.04 24.18
CA GLU A 104 14.82 1.45 24.75
C GLU A 104 14.23 0.35 25.66
N GLN A 105 15.08 -0.48 26.28
CA GLN A 105 14.69 -1.60 27.17
C GLN A 105 13.56 -1.27 28.17
N GLN A 106 13.58 -0.08 28.76
CA GLN A 106 12.56 0.35 29.74
C GLN A 106 11.18 0.62 29.11
N ALA A 107 11.11 0.87 27.80
CA ALA A 107 9.87 1.09 27.06
C ALA A 107 9.29 -0.21 26.47
N LEU A 108 10.05 -1.31 26.41
CA LEU A 108 9.64 -2.56 25.77
C LEU A 108 8.29 -3.12 26.23
N PRO A 109 7.94 -3.15 27.54
CA PRO A 109 6.62 -3.64 27.96
C PRO A 109 5.47 -2.77 27.43
N MET A 110 5.69 -1.46 27.29
CA MET A 110 4.71 -0.53 26.71
C MET A 110 4.58 -0.74 25.18
N VAL A 111 5.70 -0.96 24.49
CA VAL A 111 5.69 -1.25 23.05
C VAL A 111 4.99 -2.59 22.76
N SER A 112 5.25 -3.64 23.54
CA SER A 112 4.53 -4.92 23.42
C SER A 112 3.02 -4.75 23.63
N ALA A 113 2.60 -3.98 24.63
CA ALA A 113 1.19 -3.69 24.86
C ALA A 113 0.54 -2.92 23.68
N GLN A 114 1.25 -1.94 23.09
CA GLN A 114 0.79 -1.22 21.89
C GLN A 114 0.69 -2.13 20.66
N LEU A 115 1.60 -3.09 20.49
CA LEU A 115 1.51 -4.08 19.42
C LEU A 115 0.35 -5.06 19.63
N ALA A 116 0.05 -5.43 20.89
CA ALA A 116 -1.12 -6.23 21.22
C ALA A 116 -2.43 -5.50 20.90
N GLU A 117 -2.56 -4.23 21.30
CA GLU A 117 -3.69 -3.36 20.96
C GLU A 117 -3.85 -3.23 19.44
N ALA A 118 -2.76 -2.95 18.70
CA ALA A 118 -2.79 -2.87 17.24
C ALA A 118 -3.19 -4.21 16.57
N LEU A 119 -2.77 -5.35 17.10
CA LEU A 119 -3.17 -6.68 16.62
C LEU A 119 -4.66 -6.98 16.88
N GLU A 120 -5.31 -6.29 17.80
CA GLU A 120 -6.74 -6.40 18.09
C GLU A 120 -7.57 -5.35 17.32
N ASP A 121 -7.08 -4.12 17.15
CA ASP A 121 -7.87 -3.00 16.63
C ASP A 121 -7.55 -2.55 15.18
N ASP A 122 -6.35 -2.79 14.64
CA ASP A 122 -5.98 -2.34 13.29
C ASP A 122 -6.58 -3.26 12.21
N PRO A 123 -7.44 -2.76 11.30
CA PRO A 123 -8.06 -3.60 10.26
C PRO A 123 -7.06 -4.25 9.29
N LEU A 124 -5.88 -3.66 9.06
CA LEU A 124 -4.82 -4.27 8.27
C LEU A 124 -4.20 -5.46 9.02
N LEU A 125 -3.94 -5.33 10.33
CA LEU A 125 -3.41 -6.43 11.16
C LEU A 125 -4.44 -7.53 11.47
N GLN A 126 -5.74 -7.23 11.36
CA GLN A 126 -6.79 -8.25 11.39
C GLN A 126 -6.91 -9.04 10.08
N ASN A 127 -6.73 -8.41 8.91
CA ASN A 127 -7.11 -8.99 7.61
C ASN A 127 -5.93 -9.38 6.71
N ASP A 128 -4.75 -8.76 6.85
CA ASP A 128 -3.52 -9.14 6.12
C ASP A 128 -2.69 -10.11 6.98
N LYS A 129 -2.70 -11.40 6.60
CA LYS A 129 -1.98 -12.45 7.33
C LYS A 129 -0.46 -12.25 7.35
N GLU A 130 0.14 -11.70 6.30
CA GLU A 130 1.58 -11.46 6.24
C GLU A 130 1.96 -10.35 7.23
N LEU A 131 1.21 -9.24 7.18
CA LEU A 131 1.45 -8.09 8.06
C LEU A 131 1.17 -8.45 9.53
N ARG A 132 0.12 -9.24 9.80
CA ARG A 132 -0.16 -9.80 11.13
C ARG A 132 0.99 -10.69 11.62
N MET A 133 1.50 -11.58 10.78
CA MET A 133 2.62 -12.46 11.13
C MET A 133 3.88 -11.65 11.44
N PHE A 134 4.19 -10.64 10.64
CA PHE A 134 5.34 -9.77 10.87
C PHE A 134 5.21 -8.96 12.18
N CYS A 135 4.03 -8.43 12.48
CA CYS A 135 3.76 -7.77 13.76
C CYS A 135 3.93 -8.72 14.96
N LEU A 136 3.51 -9.99 14.83
CA LEU A 136 3.69 -11.02 15.86
C LEU A 136 5.14 -11.46 16.02
N ILE A 137 5.95 -11.47 14.95
CA ILE A 137 7.41 -11.71 15.02
C ILE A 137 8.06 -10.58 15.84
N VAL A 138 7.79 -9.32 15.48
CA VAL A 138 8.32 -8.14 16.21
C VAL A 138 7.88 -8.15 17.68
N LYS A 139 6.63 -8.50 17.97
CA LYS A 139 6.14 -8.63 19.35
C LYS A 139 6.80 -9.79 20.09
N GLY A 140 6.96 -10.95 19.46
CA GLY A 140 7.61 -12.13 20.04
C GLY A 140 9.08 -11.91 20.40
N ASP A 141 9.81 -11.14 19.59
CA ASP A 141 11.18 -10.70 19.91
C ASP A 141 11.20 -9.81 21.17
N ILE A 142 10.24 -8.88 21.32
CA ILE A 142 10.12 -8.00 22.50
C ILE A 142 9.68 -8.77 23.76
N ASP A 143 8.75 -9.71 23.62
CA ASP A 143 8.25 -10.51 24.74
C ASP A 143 9.27 -11.55 25.21
N THR A 144 10.25 -11.93 24.37
CA THR A 144 11.43 -12.71 24.81
C THR A 144 12.19 -11.97 25.91
N GLU A 145 12.37 -10.66 25.78
CA GLU A 145 13.09 -9.81 26.73
C GLU A 145 12.24 -9.39 27.96
N THR A 146 10.90 -9.43 27.86
CA THR A 146 10.01 -8.80 28.85
C THR A 146 8.93 -9.70 29.47
N ASN A 147 8.42 -10.69 28.74
CA ASN A 147 7.31 -11.54 29.17
C ASN A 147 7.32 -12.92 28.48
N THR A 148 8.16 -13.82 28.98
CA THR A 148 8.31 -15.20 28.45
C THR A 148 7.03 -16.04 28.44
N GLY A 149 6.00 -15.63 29.20
CA GLY A 149 4.67 -16.25 29.18
C GLY A 149 3.87 -15.88 27.91
N ALA A 150 3.83 -14.59 27.58
CA ALA A 150 3.16 -14.08 26.38
C ALA A 150 3.94 -14.41 25.10
N MET A 151 5.28 -14.33 25.15
CA MET A 151 6.20 -14.73 24.07
C MET A 151 5.82 -16.06 23.41
N ARG A 152 5.44 -17.08 24.20
CA ARG A 152 5.04 -18.39 23.65
C ARG A 152 3.80 -18.30 22.77
N GLN A 153 2.81 -17.52 23.19
CA GLN A 153 1.54 -17.36 22.48
C GLN A 153 1.71 -16.57 21.17
N ASP A 154 2.66 -15.62 21.13
CA ASP A 154 3.04 -14.93 19.90
C ASP A 154 3.66 -15.91 18.90
N TRP A 155 4.68 -16.66 19.30
CA TRP A 155 5.35 -17.63 18.43
C TRP A 155 4.44 -18.78 17.99
N GLU A 156 3.47 -19.20 18.82
CA GLU A 156 2.43 -20.16 18.41
C GLU A 156 1.54 -19.59 17.29
N GLN A 157 1.15 -18.31 17.37
CA GLN A 157 0.41 -17.64 16.30
C GLN A 157 1.24 -17.43 15.03
N VAL A 158 2.53 -17.06 15.17
CA VAL A 158 3.47 -16.98 14.03
C VAL A 158 3.53 -18.31 13.28
N GLN A 159 3.70 -19.43 13.99
CA GLN A 159 3.75 -20.76 13.38
C GLN A 159 2.43 -21.18 12.70
N ILE A 160 1.28 -20.71 13.18
CA ILE A 160 -0.02 -20.93 12.52
C ILE A 160 -0.07 -20.14 11.20
N LEU A 161 0.24 -18.84 11.25
CA LEU A 161 0.24 -17.97 10.07
C LEU A 161 1.28 -18.38 9.02
N ALA A 162 2.47 -18.81 9.44
CA ALA A 162 3.52 -19.31 8.55
C ALA A 162 3.06 -20.53 7.75
N ARG A 163 2.39 -21.50 8.41
CA ARG A 163 1.80 -22.67 7.74
C ARG A 163 0.68 -22.27 6.77
N ASP A 164 -0.18 -21.34 7.16
CA ASP A 164 -1.25 -20.80 6.30
C ASP A 164 -0.73 -20.06 5.07
N LEU A 165 0.40 -19.35 5.21
CA LEU A 165 1.06 -18.59 4.15
C LEU A 165 2.00 -19.45 3.28
N GLY A 166 2.32 -20.68 3.71
CA GLY A 166 3.34 -21.52 3.07
C GLY A 166 4.78 -21.06 3.32
N ASP A 167 4.99 -20.11 4.23
CA ASP A 167 6.33 -19.69 4.68
C ASP A 167 6.96 -20.81 5.50
N THR A 168 8.11 -21.32 5.08
CA THR A 168 8.82 -22.42 5.73
C THR A 168 9.82 -21.97 6.79
N LYS A 169 10.21 -20.69 6.80
CA LYS A 169 11.19 -20.13 7.75
C LYS A 169 10.62 -20.08 9.16
N TRP A 170 9.35 -19.67 9.28
CA TRP A 170 8.70 -19.39 10.57
C TRP A 170 7.78 -20.51 11.08
N GLN A 171 7.86 -21.73 10.52
CA GLN A 171 7.07 -22.89 10.98
C GLN A 171 7.58 -23.50 12.29
N TYR A 172 8.75 -23.08 12.74
CA TYR A 172 9.34 -23.42 14.03
C TYR A 172 9.80 -22.12 14.70
N PRO A 173 9.73 -22.01 16.04
CA PRO A 173 10.28 -20.85 16.75
C PRO A 173 11.78 -20.72 16.48
N PRO A 174 12.34 -19.50 16.43
CA PRO A 174 13.78 -19.32 16.42
C PRO A 174 14.40 -20.04 17.62
N SER A 175 15.36 -20.94 17.38
CA SER A 175 16.13 -21.53 18.46
C SER A 175 17.10 -20.48 19.01
N HIS A 176 16.71 -19.80 20.10
CA HIS A 176 17.54 -18.84 20.84
C HIS A 176 18.72 -19.51 21.59
N ASN A 177 19.53 -20.28 20.86
CA ASN A 177 20.81 -20.87 21.25
C ASN A 177 21.49 -21.45 19.99
N SER A 178 22.02 -20.58 19.13
CA SER A 178 22.89 -20.94 18.00
C SER A 178 23.84 -19.80 17.62
N ALA A 179 24.49 -19.23 18.64
CA ALA A 179 25.70 -18.41 18.56
C ALA A 179 26.48 -18.60 19.87
#